data_AF-J7TH59-F1
#
_entry.id   AF-J7TH59-F1
#
_cell.length_a   1.000
_cell.length_b   1.000
_cell.length_c   1.000
_cell.angle_alpha   90.00
_cell.angle_beta   90.00
_cell.angle_gamma   90.00
#
_symmetry.space_group_name_H-M   'P 1'
#
loop_
_entity.id
_entity.type
_entity.pdbx_description
1 polymer ?
#
loop_
_entity_poly.entity_id
_entity_poly.type
_entity_poly.pdbx_seq_one_letter_code
_entity_poly.pdbx_strand_id
1 'polypeptide(L)'
;MNEKEWLDYFEIINNRQPTAEEIQQAKASGDFISQGPKVEKVKPQVQLREQVTQPVSQVRTPKTGLSKKAKIIIVSLVGTILLLALSLGSYAFIHLQRGKIPEGTYLIESHYYYDKDEKEMVDVLEYNESIDIYVRDFVKVRGNHLKTCDYFLSNGEGYVYKIDYMTGYNFDCDAWSRSLKHTWTLSEYEDMVGKLLRKYYKGAPLKTESGIERDIKEYRKRYKSELKRTYRYKLIGDRLTIISYDGDGEIHSVRTFKRLSKAKEEKLQSDYDKFSKKDRELKRLILSF
;
A
#
# COMPACT_ATOMS: atom_id res chain seq x y z
N MET A 1 5.80 8.00 9.02
CA MET A 1 5.10 8.72 10.09
C MET A 1 6.05 8.94 11.26
N ASN A 2 5.88 10.03 11.99
CA ASN A 2 6.60 10.24 13.26
C ASN A 2 5.93 9.42 14.37
N GLU A 3 6.58 9.36 15.54
CA GLU A 3 6.10 8.56 16.67
C GLU A 3 4.71 8.98 17.16
N LYS A 4 4.42 10.28 17.18
CA LYS A 4 3.12 10.81 17.60
C LYS A 4 2.00 10.39 16.64
N GLU A 5 2.21 10.59 15.33
CA GLU A 5 1.26 10.15 14.29
C GLU A 5 1.00 8.64 14.35
N TRP A 6 2.02 7.85 14.69
CA TRP A 6 1.85 6.41 14.84
C TRP A 6 1.03 6.04 16.08
N LEU A 7 1.23 6.73 17.20
CA LEU A 7 0.46 6.53 18.43
C LEU A 7 -1.02 6.91 18.22
N ASP A 8 -1.27 8.10 17.66
CA ASP A 8 -2.62 8.57 17.34
C ASP A 8 -3.31 7.60 16.36
N TYR A 9 -2.59 7.14 15.33
CA TYR A 9 -3.07 6.10 14.41
C TYR A 9 -3.39 4.78 15.12
N PHE A 10 -2.52 4.33 16.02
CA PHE A 10 -2.70 3.08 16.72
C PHE A 10 -3.97 3.10 17.56
N GLU A 11 -4.18 4.20 18.28
CA GLU A 11 -5.34 4.38 19.13
C GLU A 11 -6.65 4.42 18.34
N ILE A 12 -6.69 5.16 17.23
CA ILE A 12 -7.87 5.24 16.36
C ILE A 12 -8.25 3.86 15.81
N ILE A 13 -7.26 3.06 15.39
CA ILE A 13 -7.52 1.78 14.73
C ILE A 13 -7.84 0.66 15.73
N ASN A 14 -7.23 0.69 16.90
CA ASN A 14 -7.37 -0.40 17.88
C ASN A 14 -8.31 -0.05 19.04
N ASN A 15 -8.81 1.18 19.09
CA ASN A 15 -9.58 1.76 20.20
C ASN A 15 -8.92 1.52 21.57
N ARG A 16 -7.58 1.57 21.59
CA ARG A 16 -6.73 1.43 22.78
C ARG A 16 -5.33 1.97 22.52
N GLN A 17 -4.63 2.32 23.59
CA GLN A 17 -3.21 2.64 23.53
C GLN A 17 -2.37 1.39 23.15
N PRO A 18 -1.25 1.58 22.43
CA PRO A 18 -0.33 0.49 22.10
C PRO A 18 0.43 0.00 23.33
N THR A 19 0.71 -1.31 23.39
CA THR A 19 1.60 -1.86 24.42
C THR A 19 3.06 -1.53 24.12
N ALA A 20 3.94 -1.67 25.11
CA ALA A 20 5.36 -1.45 24.93
C ALA A 20 5.97 -2.39 23.86
N GLU A 21 5.47 -3.62 23.76
CA GLU A 21 5.90 -4.56 22.71
C GLU A 21 5.48 -4.07 21.32
N GLU A 22 4.29 -3.49 21.17
CA GLU A 22 3.79 -2.99 19.89
C GLU A 22 4.55 -1.74 19.44
N ILE A 23 4.90 -0.86 20.36
CA ILE A 23 5.77 0.30 20.10
C ILE A 23 7.16 -0.19 19.65
N GLN A 24 7.74 -1.18 20.34
CA GLN A 24 9.04 -1.73 19.96
C GLN A 24 9.00 -2.46 18.62
N GLN A 25 7.93 -3.21 18.35
CA GLN A 25 7.75 -3.91 17.08
C GLN A 25 7.58 -2.92 15.93
N ALA A 26 6.82 -1.84 16.13
CA ALA A 26 6.68 -0.78 15.14
C ALA A 26 7.99 -0.04 14.90
N LYS A 27 8.75 0.25 15.96
CA LYS A 27 10.09 0.84 15.85
C LYS A 27 11.06 -0.07 15.10
N ALA A 28 11.06 -1.38 15.40
CA ALA A 28 11.89 -2.38 14.73
C ALA A 28 11.48 -2.60 13.27
N SER A 29 10.18 -2.46 12.96
CA SER A 29 9.64 -2.59 11.60
C SER A 29 9.82 -1.31 10.77
N GLY A 30 10.28 -0.21 11.39
CA GLY A 30 10.39 1.09 10.75
C GLY A 30 9.02 1.73 10.46
N ASP A 31 7.98 1.34 11.17
CA ASP A 31 6.62 1.88 11.01
C ASP A 31 6.57 3.37 11.37
N PHE A 32 7.46 3.84 12.25
CA PHE A 32 7.69 5.25 12.52
C PHE A 32 9.16 5.56 12.75
N ILE A 33 9.54 6.81 12.52
CA ILE A 33 10.89 7.33 12.78
C ILE A 33 10.83 8.09 14.10
N SER A 34 11.45 7.57 15.17
CA SER A 34 11.66 8.35 16.40
C SER A 34 12.54 9.54 16.07
N GLN A 35 12.04 10.77 16.24
CA GLN A 35 12.91 11.93 16.24
C GLN A 35 13.81 11.82 17.47
N GLY A 36 15.11 11.56 17.24
CA GLY A 36 16.11 11.63 18.29
C GLY A 36 16.13 13.04 18.92
N PRO A 37 16.66 13.20 20.14
CA PRO A 37 16.71 14.49 20.81
C PRO A 37 17.41 15.53 19.91
N LYS A 38 16.86 16.76 19.87
CA LYS A 38 17.48 17.92 19.23
C LYS A 38 18.95 17.99 19.66
N VAL A 39 19.87 17.91 18.69
CA VAL A 39 21.30 18.06 18.91
C VAL A 39 21.57 19.48 19.40
N GLU A 40 21.78 19.63 20.70
CA GLU A 40 22.40 20.82 21.27
C GLU A 40 23.89 20.77 20.92
N LYS A 41 24.36 21.80 20.22
CA LYS A 41 25.74 21.92 19.74
C LYS A 41 26.70 22.01 20.93
N VAL A 42 27.53 20.98 21.13
CA VAL A 42 28.74 21.09 21.96
C VAL A 42 29.96 21.26 21.05
N LYS A 43 30.70 22.35 21.28
CA LYS A 43 31.94 22.73 20.56
C LYS A 43 33.07 21.73 20.83
N PRO A 44 33.98 21.48 19.87
CA PRO A 44 35.18 20.69 20.11
C PRO A 44 36.28 21.59 20.70
N GLN A 45 36.88 21.17 21.82
CA GLN A 45 38.12 21.76 22.32
C GLN A 45 39.25 20.72 22.20
N VAL A 46 40.29 21.17 21.50
CA VAL A 46 41.53 20.51 21.12
C VAL A 46 42.40 20.22 22.35
N GLN A 47 43.07 19.06 22.38
CA GLN A 47 44.43 18.95 22.93
C GLN A 47 45.28 18.03 22.04
N LEU A 48 46.38 18.63 21.56
CA LEU A 48 47.45 18.07 20.75
C LEU A 48 48.75 18.20 21.56
N ARG A 49 49.62 17.19 21.56
CA ARG A 49 51.10 17.28 21.46
C ARG A 49 51.73 15.87 21.48
N GLU A 50 52.34 15.44 20.37
CA GLU A 50 53.78 15.52 19.99
C GLU A 50 54.55 14.24 20.44
N GLN A 51 54.77 13.23 19.60
CA GLN A 51 55.82 13.03 18.56
C GLN A 51 57.23 12.74 19.13
N VAL A 52 57.74 11.51 18.91
CA VAL A 52 59.20 11.20 18.85
C VAL A 52 59.48 10.05 17.85
N THR A 53 60.05 10.44 16.71
CA THR A 53 61.22 9.93 15.94
C THR A 53 61.50 8.42 15.70
N GLN A 54 61.73 8.09 14.42
CA GLN A 54 62.31 6.85 13.85
C GLN A 54 63.83 6.68 14.15
N PRO A 55 64.44 5.53 13.77
CA PRO A 55 65.24 5.51 12.52
C PRO A 55 65.05 4.27 11.61
N VAL A 56 65.73 4.31 10.46
CA VAL A 56 65.53 3.60 9.17
C VAL A 56 66.58 2.50 8.90
N SER A 57 66.30 1.62 7.91
CA SER A 57 67.17 0.68 7.13
C SER A 57 67.45 -0.71 7.74
N GLN A 58 67.51 -1.86 7.02
CA GLN A 58 67.62 -2.17 5.58
C GLN A 58 67.31 -3.68 5.29
N VAL A 59 66.70 -3.94 4.13
CA VAL A 59 66.68 -5.11 3.19
C VAL A 59 67.28 -6.49 3.56
N ARG A 60 66.51 -7.59 3.34
CA ARG A 60 66.89 -8.82 2.56
C ARG A 60 65.71 -9.77 2.26
N THR A 61 65.83 -10.45 1.12
CA THR A 61 64.88 -11.29 0.34
C THR A 61 64.59 -12.70 0.90
N PRO A 62 63.62 -13.46 0.33
CA PRO A 62 62.77 -14.41 1.04
C PRO A 62 63.38 -15.82 1.17
N LYS A 63 63.00 -16.56 2.21
CA LYS A 63 63.18 -18.02 2.26
C LYS A 63 61.88 -18.72 2.62
N THR A 64 61.45 -19.52 1.66
CA THR A 64 60.46 -20.57 1.71
C THR A 64 60.59 -21.44 2.97
N GLY A 65 59.47 -21.57 3.68
CA GLY A 65 59.31 -22.48 4.80
C GLY A 65 57.82 -22.73 5.02
N LEU A 66 57.22 -23.59 4.21
CA LEU A 66 55.85 -24.05 4.35
C LEU A 66 55.71 -24.79 5.69
N SER A 67 55.33 -24.07 6.75
CA SER A 67 55.05 -24.68 8.05
C SER A 67 53.63 -25.25 8.05
N LYS A 68 53.50 -26.52 8.47
CA LYS A 68 52.26 -27.31 8.53
C LYS A 68 51.24 -26.81 9.58
N LYS A 69 51.01 -25.49 9.66
CA LYS A 69 50.02 -24.86 10.56
C LYS A 69 49.05 -23.90 9.87
N ALA A 70 48.95 -23.95 8.54
CA ALA A 70 47.97 -23.18 7.76
C ALA A 70 46.78 -24.04 7.28
N LYS A 71 46.09 -24.75 8.19
CA LYS A 71 44.86 -25.50 7.87
C LYS A 71 43.62 -25.11 8.70
N ILE A 72 43.66 -24.04 9.50
CA ILE A 72 42.51 -23.59 10.31
C ILE A 72 42.29 -22.06 10.23
N ILE A 73 42.33 -21.45 9.04
CA ILE A 73 41.90 -20.04 8.87
C ILE A 73 40.93 -19.84 7.70
N ILE A 74 40.90 -20.72 6.70
CA ILE A 74 40.00 -20.55 5.53
C ILE A 74 38.56 -21.06 5.80
N VAL A 75 38.36 -21.98 6.75
CA VAL A 75 37.01 -22.47 7.14
C VAL A 75 36.22 -21.42 7.95
N SER A 76 36.90 -20.52 8.67
CA SER A 76 36.26 -19.52 9.54
C SER A 76 35.67 -18.34 8.75
N LEU A 77 36.34 -17.88 7.68
CA LEU A 77 35.85 -16.77 6.86
C LEU A 77 34.70 -17.19 5.93
N VAL A 78 34.79 -18.40 5.35
CA VAL A 78 33.69 -18.96 4.53
C VAL A 78 32.47 -19.28 5.40
N GLY A 79 32.68 -19.81 6.61
CA GLY A 79 31.62 -20.07 7.57
C GLY A 79 30.89 -18.81 8.06
N THR A 80 31.62 -17.72 8.33
CA THR A 80 31.00 -16.42 8.70
C THR A 80 30.29 -15.76 7.53
N ILE A 81 30.83 -15.82 6.30
CA ILE A 81 30.15 -15.34 5.10
C ILE A 81 28.87 -16.16 4.82
N LEU A 82 28.92 -17.49 4.97
CA LEU A 82 27.74 -18.36 4.84
C LEU A 82 26.69 -18.06 5.92
N LEU A 83 27.09 -17.84 7.17
CA LEU A 83 26.17 -17.47 8.25
C LEU A 83 25.52 -16.08 8.02
N LEU A 84 26.28 -15.10 7.52
CA LEU A 84 25.76 -13.79 7.16
C LEU A 84 24.84 -13.84 5.93
N ALA A 85 25.17 -14.66 4.94
CA ALA A 85 24.31 -14.87 3.77
C ALA A 85 23.01 -15.60 4.16
N LEU A 86 23.07 -16.60 5.04
CA LEU A 86 21.89 -17.29 5.57
C LEU A 86 21.04 -16.39 6.45
N SER A 87 21.64 -15.50 7.26
CA SER A 87 20.88 -14.58 8.11
C SER A 87 20.17 -13.49 7.29
N LEU A 88 20.85 -12.90 6.30
CA LEU A 88 20.25 -11.94 5.36
C LEU A 88 19.19 -12.59 4.48
N GLY A 89 19.45 -13.80 3.98
CA GLY A 89 18.49 -14.57 3.18
C GLY A 89 17.24 -14.97 3.97
N SER A 90 17.42 -15.42 5.22
CA SER A 90 16.30 -15.78 6.11
C SER A 90 15.46 -14.56 6.49
N TYR A 91 16.11 -13.43 6.82
CA TYR A 91 15.41 -12.17 7.06
C TYR A 91 14.62 -11.72 5.84
N ALA A 92 15.25 -11.71 4.66
CA ALA A 92 14.59 -11.30 3.42
C ALA A 92 13.39 -12.19 3.09
N PHE A 93 13.53 -13.52 3.26
CA PHE A 93 12.44 -14.46 3.06
C PHE A 93 11.29 -14.20 4.03
N ILE A 94 11.56 -14.08 5.33
CA ILE A 94 10.53 -13.81 6.35
C ILE A 94 9.83 -12.48 6.08
N HIS A 95 10.59 -11.44 5.74
CA HIS A 95 10.06 -10.11 5.46
C HIS A 95 9.14 -10.12 4.24
N LEU A 96 9.54 -10.79 3.16
CA LEU A 96 8.70 -10.98 1.97
C LEU A 96 7.44 -11.79 2.26
N GLN A 97 7.54 -12.90 2.98
CA GLN A 97 6.38 -13.74 3.30
C GLN A 97 5.38 -13.01 4.20
N ARG A 98 5.86 -12.24 5.19
CA ARG A 98 5.01 -11.43 6.06
C ARG A 98 4.38 -10.23 5.35
N GLY A 99 5.05 -9.71 4.32
CA GLY A 99 4.52 -8.62 3.50
C GLY A 99 3.52 -9.08 2.45
N LYS A 100 3.56 -10.34 2.01
CA LYS A 100 2.65 -10.84 0.99
C LYS A 100 1.21 -10.84 1.49
N ILE A 101 0.34 -10.12 0.77
CA ILE A 101 -1.10 -10.16 1.03
C ILE A 101 -1.64 -11.53 0.57
N PRO A 102 -2.28 -12.31 1.45
CA PRO A 102 -2.89 -13.57 1.06
C PRO A 102 -3.96 -13.36 -0.03
N GLU A 103 -4.03 -14.29 -0.98
CA GLU A 103 -5.07 -14.24 -2.01
C GLU A 103 -6.47 -14.36 -1.40
N GLY A 104 -7.44 -13.71 -2.02
CA GLY A 104 -8.84 -13.77 -1.63
C GLY A 104 -9.53 -12.42 -1.69
N THR A 105 -10.76 -12.41 -1.19
CA THR A 105 -11.61 -11.23 -1.15
C THR A 105 -11.67 -10.67 0.27
N TYR A 106 -11.48 -9.36 0.40
CA TYR A 106 -11.52 -8.63 1.67
C TYR A 106 -12.59 -7.54 1.59
N LEU A 107 -13.54 -7.55 2.53
CA LEU A 107 -14.64 -6.59 2.59
C LEU A 107 -14.31 -5.46 3.56
N ILE A 108 -14.67 -4.23 3.22
CA ILE A 108 -14.47 -3.06 4.08
C ILE A 108 -15.16 -3.25 5.43
N GLU A 109 -14.47 -2.86 6.50
CA GLU A 109 -15.02 -2.77 7.86
C GLU A 109 -14.97 -1.34 8.40
N SER A 110 -13.98 -0.54 7.99
CA SER A 110 -13.93 0.88 8.33
C SER A 110 -13.27 1.69 7.22
N HIS A 111 -13.73 2.92 7.03
CA HIS A 111 -13.18 3.86 6.07
C HIS A 111 -13.19 5.27 6.65
N TYR A 112 -12.00 5.79 6.96
CA TYR A 112 -11.81 7.18 7.39
C TYR A 112 -11.18 8.00 6.28
N TYR A 113 -11.66 9.22 6.11
CA TYR A 113 -11.09 10.24 5.24
C TYR A 113 -10.69 11.45 6.07
N TYR A 114 -9.51 12.01 5.81
CA TYR A 114 -9.09 13.22 6.52
C TYR A 114 -9.61 14.46 5.79
N ASP A 115 -10.52 15.18 6.44
CA ASP A 115 -10.98 16.48 5.98
C ASP A 115 -9.95 17.55 6.36
N LYS A 116 -9.36 18.22 5.37
CA LYS A 116 -8.33 19.23 5.60
C LYS A 116 -8.89 20.55 6.12
N ASP A 117 -10.14 20.86 5.79
CA ASP A 117 -10.79 22.12 6.15
C ASP A 117 -11.22 22.05 7.62
N GLU A 118 -11.89 20.95 8.00
CA GLU A 118 -12.31 20.69 9.38
C GLU A 118 -11.19 20.11 10.27
N LYS A 119 -10.10 19.63 9.65
CA LYS A 119 -8.93 19.02 10.31
C LYS A 119 -9.28 17.82 11.17
N GLU A 120 -10.18 16.98 10.68
CA GLU A 120 -10.67 15.81 11.40
C GLU A 120 -10.78 14.58 10.49
N MET A 121 -10.86 13.40 11.11
CA MET A 121 -11.14 12.15 10.42
C MET A 121 -12.64 11.93 10.36
N VAL A 122 -13.18 11.88 9.14
CA VAL A 122 -14.59 11.61 8.87
C VAL A 122 -14.77 10.11 8.65
N ASP A 123 -15.69 9.49 9.39
CA ASP A 123 -16.13 8.12 9.12
C ASP A 123 -17.05 8.10 7.89
N VAL A 124 -16.51 7.60 6.78
CA VAL A 124 -17.19 7.58 5.49
C VAL A 124 -18.35 6.58 5.49
N LEU A 125 -18.24 5.48 6.24
CA LEU A 125 -19.32 4.49 6.29
C LEU A 125 -20.50 5.04 7.10
N GLU A 126 -20.23 5.62 8.26
CA GLU A 126 -21.26 6.25 9.09
C GLU A 126 -21.94 7.42 8.37
N TYR A 127 -21.16 8.27 7.69
CA TYR A 127 -21.71 9.37 6.89
C TYR A 127 -22.68 8.86 5.81
N ASN A 128 -22.30 7.83 5.05
CA ASN A 128 -23.17 7.28 4.01
C ASN A 128 -24.44 6.64 4.59
N GLU A 129 -24.31 5.92 5.72
CA GLU A 129 -25.46 5.33 6.41
C GLU A 129 -26.45 6.41 6.89
N SER A 130 -25.95 7.59 7.32
CA SER A 130 -26.80 8.72 7.74
C SER A 130 -27.71 9.27 6.63
N ILE A 131 -27.38 9.01 5.37
CA ILE A 131 -28.16 9.39 4.18
C ILE A 131 -28.77 8.18 3.45
N ASP A 132 -28.91 7.05 4.15
CA ASP A 132 -29.47 5.78 3.65
C ASP A 132 -28.73 5.21 2.41
N ILE A 133 -27.41 5.36 2.41
CA ILE A 133 -26.51 4.79 1.41
C ILE A 133 -25.60 3.77 2.10
N TYR A 134 -25.74 2.49 1.74
CA TYR A 134 -24.87 1.44 2.27
C TYR A 134 -23.80 1.08 1.25
N VAL A 135 -22.57 1.48 1.53
CA VAL A 135 -21.42 1.15 0.66
C VAL A 135 -20.90 -0.26 0.97
N ARG A 136 -20.58 -1.00 -0.08
CA ARG A 136 -19.89 -2.28 -0.03
C ARG A 136 -18.62 -2.19 -0.87
N ASP A 137 -17.57 -1.61 -0.28
CA ASP A 137 -16.21 -1.60 -0.84
C ASP A 137 -15.50 -2.91 -0.46
N PHE A 138 -14.86 -3.54 -1.43
CA PHE A 138 -14.08 -4.74 -1.22
C PHE A 138 -12.90 -4.81 -2.19
N VAL A 139 -11.85 -5.50 -1.76
CA VAL A 139 -10.67 -5.73 -2.59
C VAL A 139 -10.48 -7.20 -2.89
N LYS A 140 -10.06 -7.49 -4.12
CA LYS A 140 -9.71 -8.85 -4.56
C LYS A 140 -8.22 -8.92 -4.81
N VAL A 141 -7.55 -9.82 -4.11
CA VAL A 141 -6.11 -10.05 -4.20
C VAL A 141 -5.86 -11.35 -4.94
N ARG A 142 -5.05 -11.28 -6.01
CA ARG A 142 -4.61 -12.44 -6.77
C ARG A 142 -3.17 -12.25 -7.23
N GLY A 143 -2.29 -13.20 -6.91
CA GLY A 143 -0.85 -13.02 -7.05
C GLY A 143 -0.39 -11.77 -6.27
N ASN A 144 0.28 -10.86 -6.97
CA ASN A 144 0.71 -9.58 -6.42
C ASN A 144 -0.18 -8.43 -6.90
N HIS A 145 -1.40 -8.69 -7.35
CA HIS A 145 -2.31 -7.67 -7.86
C HIS A 145 -3.52 -7.50 -6.94
N LEU A 146 -3.96 -6.26 -6.80
CA LEU A 146 -5.14 -5.89 -6.03
C LEU A 146 -6.12 -5.12 -6.92
N LYS A 147 -7.36 -5.60 -6.95
CA LYS A 147 -8.49 -4.91 -7.59
C LYS A 147 -9.41 -4.36 -6.52
N THR A 148 -9.82 -3.10 -6.67
CA THR A 148 -10.88 -2.47 -5.87
C THR A 148 -12.21 -2.67 -6.57
N CYS A 149 -13.23 -3.03 -5.81
CA CYS A 149 -14.59 -3.22 -6.29
C CYS A 149 -15.55 -2.59 -5.28
N ASP A 150 -16.57 -1.90 -5.76
CA ASP A 150 -17.58 -1.33 -4.89
C ASP A 150 -18.96 -1.37 -5.55
N TYR A 151 -19.98 -1.47 -4.69
CA TYR A 151 -21.35 -1.13 -5.03
C TYR A 151 -21.99 -0.44 -3.82
N PHE A 152 -23.04 0.32 -4.07
CA PHE A 152 -23.82 0.93 -3.00
C PHE A 152 -25.27 0.51 -3.11
N LEU A 153 -25.91 0.35 -1.95
CA LEU A 153 -27.35 0.14 -1.84
C LEU A 153 -28.01 1.44 -1.41
N SER A 154 -29.05 1.85 -2.12
CA SER A 154 -29.89 2.99 -1.76
C SER A 154 -31.33 2.66 -2.10
N ASN A 155 -32.26 2.91 -1.17
CA ASN A 155 -33.69 2.57 -1.33
C ASN A 155 -33.95 1.10 -1.74
N GLY A 156 -33.14 0.17 -1.24
CA GLY A 156 -33.25 -1.27 -1.57
C GLY A 156 -32.75 -1.65 -2.98
N GLU A 157 -32.27 -0.70 -3.78
CA GLU A 157 -31.63 -0.95 -5.07
C GLU A 157 -30.10 -0.91 -4.95
N GLY A 158 -29.41 -1.74 -5.74
CA GLY A 158 -27.95 -1.74 -5.81
C GLY A 158 -27.42 -1.12 -7.11
N TYR A 159 -26.33 -0.37 -6.96
CA TYR A 159 -25.70 0.40 -8.02
C TYR A 159 -24.17 0.21 -7.99
N VAL A 160 -23.56 0.18 -9.17
CA VAL A 160 -22.11 0.13 -9.35
C VAL A 160 -21.65 1.39 -10.09
N TYR A 161 -20.39 1.79 -9.89
CA TYR A 161 -19.80 2.84 -10.73
C TYR A 161 -19.56 2.34 -12.16
N LYS A 162 -19.98 3.18 -13.11
CA LYS A 162 -20.22 2.89 -14.54
C LYS A 162 -19.22 1.98 -15.24
N ILE A 163 -17.92 2.15 -15.00
CA ILE A 163 -16.89 1.37 -15.68
C ILE A 163 -15.96 0.63 -14.73
N ASP A 164 -16.10 0.81 -13.42
CA ASP A 164 -15.11 0.33 -12.45
C ASP A 164 -15.08 -1.22 -12.45
N TYR A 165 -16.25 -1.85 -12.65
CA TYR A 165 -16.37 -3.31 -12.87
C TYR A 165 -15.76 -3.80 -14.18
N MET A 166 -15.60 -2.94 -15.18
CA MET A 166 -15.01 -3.26 -16.48
C MET A 166 -13.47 -3.12 -16.50
N THR A 167 -12.90 -2.51 -15.46
CA THR A 167 -11.45 -2.31 -15.38
C THR A 167 -10.72 -3.54 -14.82
N GLY A 168 -9.40 -3.60 -15.05
CA GLY A 168 -8.52 -4.66 -14.56
C GLY A 168 -8.15 -4.49 -13.07
N TYR A 169 -6.94 -4.92 -12.71
CA TYR A 169 -6.37 -4.65 -11.38
C TYR A 169 -5.94 -3.20 -11.26
N ASN A 170 -6.17 -2.60 -10.09
CA ASN A 170 -5.85 -1.20 -9.82
C ASN A 170 -4.41 -1.04 -9.35
N PHE A 171 -3.89 -2.02 -8.60
CA PHE A 171 -2.59 -1.94 -7.95
C PHE A 171 -1.75 -3.20 -8.09
N ASP A 172 -0.44 -3.00 -8.19
CA ASP A 172 0.60 -3.97 -7.87
C ASP A 172 1.01 -3.83 -6.40
N CYS A 173 1.11 -4.96 -5.72
CA CYS A 173 1.44 -5.08 -4.31
C CYS A 173 2.93 -5.40 -4.18
N ASP A 174 3.67 -4.50 -3.53
CA ASP A 174 5.06 -4.73 -3.16
C ASP A 174 5.12 -5.27 -1.71
N ALA A 175 5.42 -6.56 -1.57
CA ALA A 175 5.57 -7.24 -0.29
C ALA A 175 6.75 -6.69 0.54
N TRP A 176 7.83 -6.26 -0.12
CA TRP A 176 9.02 -5.78 0.57
C TRP A 176 8.79 -4.42 1.19
N SER A 177 8.31 -3.46 0.39
CA SER A 177 8.08 -2.08 0.87
C SER A 177 6.73 -1.88 1.54
N ARG A 178 5.85 -2.89 1.49
CA ARG A 178 4.45 -2.80 1.94
C ARG A 178 3.73 -1.62 1.31
N SER A 179 3.87 -1.49 0.00
CA SER A 179 3.26 -0.40 -0.79
C SER A 179 2.40 -0.94 -1.93
N LEU A 180 1.44 -0.11 -2.36
CA LEU A 180 0.64 -0.36 -3.54
C LEU A 180 1.04 0.65 -4.61
N LYS A 181 1.25 0.17 -5.84
CA LYS A 181 1.55 1.01 -7.01
C LYS A 181 0.47 0.84 -8.04
N HIS A 182 0.02 1.93 -8.64
CA HIS A 182 -0.95 1.86 -9.72
C HIS A 182 -0.39 1.06 -10.91
N THR A 183 -1.22 0.20 -11.49
CA THR A 183 -0.85 -0.69 -12.61
C THR A 183 -0.75 0.05 -13.94
N TRP A 184 -1.50 1.15 -14.10
CA TRP A 184 -1.51 1.93 -15.34
C TRP A 184 -0.75 3.23 -15.17
N THR A 185 0.05 3.56 -16.17
CA THR A 185 0.46 4.94 -16.40
C THR A 185 -0.77 5.81 -16.73
N LEU A 186 -0.62 7.13 -16.65
CA LEU A 186 -1.70 8.05 -16.99
C LEU A 186 -2.19 7.86 -18.44
N SER A 187 -1.26 7.65 -19.39
CA SER A 187 -1.58 7.45 -20.82
C SER A 187 -2.35 6.14 -21.06
N GLU A 188 -1.91 5.04 -20.45
CA GLU A 188 -2.61 3.75 -20.55
C GLU A 188 -4.01 3.81 -19.94
N TYR A 189 -4.16 4.50 -18.81
CA TYR A 189 -5.46 4.72 -18.19
C TYR A 189 -6.39 5.54 -19.08
N GLU A 190 -5.89 6.62 -19.69
CA GLU A 190 -6.66 7.47 -20.59
C GLU A 190 -7.19 6.69 -21.81
N ASP A 191 -6.32 5.90 -22.45
CA ASP A 191 -6.72 5.04 -23.58
C ASP A 191 -7.75 3.98 -23.15
N MET A 192 -7.51 3.31 -22.02
CA MET A 192 -8.40 2.30 -21.47
C MET A 192 -9.78 2.87 -21.14
N VAL A 193 -9.85 3.98 -20.39
CA VAL A 193 -11.12 4.64 -20.03
C VAL A 193 -11.83 5.16 -21.26
N GLY A 194 -11.12 5.75 -22.22
CA GLY A 194 -11.69 6.20 -23.49
C GLY A 194 -12.40 5.07 -24.22
N LYS A 195 -11.74 3.92 -24.37
CA LYS A 195 -12.33 2.71 -24.98
C LYS A 195 -13.53 2.19 -24.19
N LEU A 196 -13.43 2.12 -22.87
CA LEU A 196 -14.51 1.62 -22.02
C LEU A 196 -15.74 2.51 -22.05
N LEU A 197 -15.59 3.84 -21.90
CA LEU A 197 -16.72 4.77 -21.91
C LEU A 197 -17.41 4.81 -23.27
N ARG A 198 -16.65 4.82 -24.37
CA ARG A 198 -17.22 4.75 -25.73
C ARG A 198 -18.00 3.45 -25.94
N LYS A 199 -17.48 2.32 -25.46
CA LYS A 199 -18.19 1.03 -25.49
C LYS A 199 -19.43 1.06 -24.60
N TYR A 200 -19.33 1.62 -23.40
CA TYR A 200 -20.39 1.70 -22.40
C TYR A 200 -21.54 2.62 -22.84
N TYR A 201 -21.26 3.64 -23.65
CA TYR A 201 -22.24 4.55 -24.22
C TYR A 201 -22.63 4.23 -25.67
N LYS A 202 -22.09 3.16 -26.25
CA LYS A 202 -22.42 2.76 -27.62
C LYS A 202 -23.92 2.48 -27.72
N GLY A 203 -24.62 3.28 -28.52
CA GLY A 203 -26.08 3.18 -28.70
C GLY A 203 -26.90 3.86 -27.60
N ALA A 204 -26.30 4.60 -26.66
CA ALA A 204 -27.08 5.39 -25.71
C ALA A 204 -27.65 6.65 -26.43
N PRO A 205 -28.98 6.80 -26.58
CA PRO A 205 -29.56 7.83 -27.44
C PRO A 205 -29.32 9.25 -26.92
N LEU A 206 -29.13 9.40 -25.61
CA LEU A 206 -28.92 10.70 -24.95
C LEU A 206 -27.43 11.07 -24.77
N LYS A 207 -26.48 10.21 -25.17
CA LYS A 207 -25.05 10.47 -24.93
C LYS A 207 -24.38 10.99 -26.20
N THR A 208 -24.04 12.27 -26.20
CA THR A 208 -23.24 12.90 -27.27
C THR A 208 -21.76 12.59 -27.13
N GLU A 209 -21.02 12.69 -28.24
CA GLU A 209 -19.56 12.58 -28.26
C GLU A 209 -18.89 13.58 -27.30
N SER A 210 -19.33 14.84 -27.30
CA SER A 210 -18.85 15.86 -26.35
C SER A 210 -19.16 15.50 -24.89
N GLY A 211 -20.25 14.79 -24.63
CA GLY A 211 -20.59 14.27 -23.32
C GLY A 211 -19.68 13.10 -22.91
N ILE A 212 -19.27 12.25 -23.84
CA ILE A 212 -18.31 11.16 -23.58
C ILE A 212 -16.93 11.74 -23.26
N GLU A 213 -16.48 12.72 -24.05
CA GLU A 213 -15.22 13.42 -23.80
C GLU A 213 -15.17 14.14 -22.45
N ARG A 214 -16.31 14.69 -21.99
CA ARG A 214 -16.42 15.28 -20.65
C ARG A 214 -16.19 14.23 -19.56
N ASP A 215 -16.82 13.06 -19.67
CA ASP A 215 -16.65 11.97 -18.72
C ASP A 215 -15.18 11.48 -18.75
N ILE A 216 -14.60 11.26 -19.94
CA ILE A 216 -13.18 10.87 -20.08
C ILE A 216 -12.26 11.87 -19.35
N LYS A 217 -12.50 13.18 -19.54
CA LYS A 217 -11.73 14.24 -18.88
C LYS A 217 -11.86 14.20 -17.36
N GLU A 218 -13.03 13.86 -16.83
CA GLU A 218 -13.27 13.73 -15.39
C GLU A 218 -12.53 12.54 -14.81
N TYR A 219 -12.65 11.35 -15.42
CA TYR A 219 -11.90 10.15 -15.04
C TYR A 219 -10.39 10.40 -15.08
N ARG A 220 -9.89 11.04 -16.15
CA ARG A 220 -8.47 11.44 -16.25
C ARG A 220 -8.05 12.37 -15.11
N LYS A 221 -8.86 13.37 -14.79
CA LYS A 221 -8.56 14.32 -13.70
C LYS A 221 -8.46 13.59 -12.36
N ARG A 222 -9.41 12.69 -12.08
CA ARG A 222 -9.43 11.86 -10.87
C ARG A 222 -8.18 10.99 -10.78
N TYR A 223 -7.88 10.23 -11.84
CA TYR A 223 -6.73 9.33 -11.85
C TYR A 223 -5.38 10.06 -11.75
N LYS A 224 -5.25 11.23 -12.39
CA LYS A 224 -4.08 12.09 -12.22
C LYS A 224 -3.87 12.53 -10.76
N SER A 225 -4.96 12.70 -10.00
CA SER A 225 -4.88 12.97 -8.57
C SER A 225 -4.48 11.73 -7.77
N GLU A 226 -4.97 10.55 -8.14
CA GLU A 226 -4.61 9.28 -7.48
C GLU A 226 -3.14 8.93 -7.68
N LEU A 227 -2.57 9.18 -8.87
CA LEU A 227 -1.15 8.97 -9.16
C LEU A 227 -0.21 9.83 -8.32
N LYS A 228 -0.70 10.92 -7.72
CA LYS A 228 0.08 11.75 -6.78
C LYS A 228 0.09 11.17 -5.36
N ARG A 229 -0.79 10.22 -5.06
CA ARG A 229 -0.91 9.64 -3.72
C ARG A 229 0.09 8.52 -3.54
N THR A 230 0.53 8.36 -2.30
CA THR A 230 1.32 7.20 -1.89
C THR A 230 0.41 6.23 -1.15
N TYR A 231 0.51 4.94 -1.46
CA TYR A 231 -0.30 3.90 -0.80
C TYR A 231 0.59 2.93 -0.06
N ARG A 232 0.30 2.73 1.23
CA ARG A 232 0.94 1.73 2.09
C ARG A 232 -0.10 0.78 2.63
N TYR A 233 0.32 -0.41 3.03
CA TYR A 233 -0.59 -1.34 3.67
C TYR A 233 0.02 -2.03 4.89
N LYS A 234 -0.87 -2.51 5.77
CA LYS A 234 -0.56 -3.32 6.93
C LYS A 234 -1.44 -4.57 6.93
N LEU A 235 -0.87 -5.69 7.34
CA LEU A 235 -1.56 -6.97 7.49
C LEU A 235 -1.51 -7.38 8.96
N ILE A 236 -2.68 -7.57 9.57
CA ILE A 236 -2.80 -8.02 10.96
C ILE A 236 -3.87 -9.12 10.99
N GLY A 237 -3.45 -10.37 11.15
CA GLY A 237 -4.35 -11.52 11.09
C GLY A 237 -5.07 -11.61 9.74
N ASP A 238 -6.40 -11.53 9.77
CA ASP A 238 -7.27 -11.53 8.59
C ASP A 238 -7.62 -10.12 8.07
N ARG A 239 -7.03 -9.07 8.66
CA ARG A 239 -7.28 -7.67 8.31
C ARG A 239 -6.17 -7.10 7.42
N LEU A 240 -6.59 -6.41 6.37
CA LEU A 240 -5.77 -5.61 5.48
C LEU A 240 -6.15 -4.14 5.67
N THR A 241 -5.21 -3.31 6.11
CA THR A 241 -5.41 -1.85 6.18
C THR A 241 -4.60 -1.18 5.08
N ILE A 242 -5.26 -0.40 4.23
CA ILE A 242 -4.66 0.43 3.19
C ILE A 242 -4.70 1.88 3.66
N ILE A 243 -3.53 2.51 3.70
CA ILE A 243 -3.37 3.93 4.04
C ILE A 243 -2.93 4.65 2.78
N SER A 244 -3.67 5.69 2.42
CA SER A 244 -3.28 6.62 1.36
C SER A 244 -2.80 7.93 1.96
N TYR A 245 -1.71 8.43 1.41
CA TYR A 245 -1.14 9.73 1.72
C TYR A 245 -1.30 10.63 0.51
N ASP A 246 -1.57 11.90 0.73
CA ASP A 246 -1.62 12.88 -0.35
C ASP A 246 -0.22 13.23 -0.89
N GLY A 247 -0.16 14.23 -1.78
CA GLY A 247 1.10 14.67 -2.39
C GLY A 247 2.07 15.37 -1.43
N ASP A 248 1.58 15.85 -0.28
CA ASP A 248 2.37 16.49 0.76
C ASP A 248 2.90 15.47 1.79
N GLY A 249 2.39 14.24 1.73
CA GLY A 249 2.75 13.15 2.63
C GLY A 249 1.84 13.01 3.85
N GLU A 250 0.77 13.80 3.92
CA GLU A 250 -0.23 13.75 4.99
C GLU A 250 -1.22 12.60 4.75
N ILE A 251 -1.80 12.08 5.83
CA ILE A 251 -2.81 11.00 5.72
C ILE A 251 -4.03 11.56 4.98
N HIS A 252 -4.41 10.89 3.89
CA HIS A 252 -5.60 11.22 3.12
C HIS A 252 -6.78 10.31 3.48
N SER A 253 -6.53 9.01 3.63
CA SER A 253 -7.57 8.04 3.95
C SER A 253 -6.98 6.76 4.54
N VAL A 254 -7.72 6.15 5.46
CA VAL A 254 -7.43 4.85 6.05
C VAL A 254 -8.62 3.93 5.82
N ARG A 255 -8.40 2.82 5.12
CA ARG A 255 -9.41 1.79 4.84
C ARG A 255 -8.98 0.46 5.40
N THR A 256 -9.80 -0.15 6.24
CA THR A 256 -9.54 -1.48 6.81
C THR A 256 -10.54 -2.47 6.26
N PHE A 257 -10.03 -3.59 5.75
CA PHE A 257 -10.78 -4.67 5.14
C PHE A 257 -10.54 -5.97 5.88
N LYS A 258 -11.56 -6.82 5.98
CA LYS A 258 -11.48 -8.16 6.55
C LYS A 258 -11.65 -9.24 5.51
N ARG A 259 -10.78 -10.24 5.55
CA ARG A 259 -10.82 -11.39 4.65
C ARG A 259 -12.12 -12.17 4.84
N LEU A 260 -12.78 -12.47 3.74
CA LEU A 260 -14.02 -13.24 3.74
C LEU A 260 -13.75 -14.74 3.68
N SER A 261 -14.71 -15.50 4.21
CA SER A 261 -14.83 -16.92 3.89
C SER A 261 -15.38 -17.08 2.46
N LYS A 262 -15.12 -18.25 1.86
CA LYS A 262 -15.57 -18.54 0.50
C LYS A 262 -17.09 -18.35 0.29
N ALA A 263 -17.91 -18.78 1.25
CA ALA A 263 -19.37 -18.61 1.17
C ALA A 263 -19.82 -17.14 1.19
N LYS A 264 -19.15 -16.29 2.01
CA LYS A 264 -19.45 -14.84 2.04
C LYS A 264 -18.97 -14.14 0.77
N GLU A 265 -17.81 -14.56 0.24
CA GLU A 265 -17.28 -14.08 -1.03
C GLU A 265 -18.22 -14.40 -2.20
N GLU A 266 -18.73 -15.63 -2.30
CA GLU A 266 -19.65 -16.03 -3.38
C GLU A 266 -20.93 -15.18 -3.39
N LYS A 267 -21.50 -14.92 -2.21
CA LYS A 267 -22.66 -14.02 -2.08
C LYS A 267 -22.33 -12.59 -2.53
N LEU A 268 -21.23 -12.03 -2.01
CA LEU A 268 -20.79 -10.67 -2.34
C LEU A 268 -20.54 -10.51 -3.84
N GLN A 269 -19.88 -11.49 -4.47
CA GLN A 269 -19.60 -11.50 -5.89
C GLN A 269 -20.88 -11.60 -6.72
N SER A 270 -21.83 -12.45 -6.32
CA SER A 270 -23.12 -12.59 -6.98
C SER A 270 -23.89 -11.26 -7.01
N ASP A 271 -23.92 -10.54 -5.89
CA ASP A 271 -24.57 -9.22 -5.81
C ASP A 271 -23.88 -8.21 -6.76
N TYR A 272 -22.55 -8.14 -6.71
CA TYR A 272 -21.77 -7.26 -7.58
C TYR A 272 -21.98 -7.56 -9.07
N ASP A 273 -21.99 -8.83 -9.45
CA ASP A 273 -22.21 -9.27 -10.84
C ASP A 273 -23.64 -8.95 -11.31
N LYS A 274 -24.63 -9.12 -10.42
CA LYS A 274 -26.03 -8.75 -10.67
C LYS A 274 -26.15 -7.25 -10.94
N PHE A 275 -25.57 -6.40 -10.10
CA PHE A 275 -25.64 -4.94 -10.28
C PHE A 275 -24.86 -4.48 -11.51
N SER A 276 -23.69 -5.07 -11.76
CA SER A 276 -22.90 -4.83 -12.98
C SER A 276 -23.63 -5.27 -14.27
N LYS A 277 -24.46 -6.31 -14.19
CA LYS A 277 -25.34 -6.71 -15.31
C LYS A 277 -26.50 -5.72 -15.48
N LYS A 278 -27.18 -5.33 -14.39
CA LYS A 278 -28.28 -4.33 -14.42
C LYS A 278 -27.81 -3.01 -15.05
N ASP A 279 -26.65 -2.49 -14.66
CA ASP A 279 -26.10 -1.24 -15.21
C ASP A 279 -25.83 -1.33 -16.73
N ARG A 280 -25.36 -2.48 -17.22
CA ARG A 280 -25.19 -2.73 -18.66
C ARG A 280 -26.52 -2.84 -19.42
N GLU A 281 -27.55 -3.43 -18.79
CA GLU A 281 -28.83 -3.72 -19.43
C GLU A 281 -29.83 -2.56 -19.41
N LEU A 282 -29.86 -1.74 -18.35
CA LEU A 282 -30.72 -0.56 -18.22
C LEU A 282 -30.62 0.37 -19.45
N LYS A 283 -29.48 0.35 -20.13
CA LYS A 283 -29.20 1.14 -21.33
C LYS A 283 -29.73 0.57 -22.63
N ARG A 284 -29.92 -0.76 -22.70
CA ARG A 284 -30.52 -1.40 -23.87
C ARG A 284 -32.03 -1.18 -23.94
N LEU A 285 -32.70 -0.97 -22.80
CA LEU A 285 -34.14 -0.75 -22.72
C LEU A 285 -34.57 0.67 -23.11
N ILE A 286 -33.66 1.65 -23.02
CA ILE A 286 -33.91 3.03 -23.50
C ILE A 286 -33.81 3.12 -25.04
N LEU A 287 -33.42 2.03 -25.72
CA LEU A 287 -33.33 1.92 -27.19
C LEU A 287 -34.58 1.33 -27.86
N SER A 288 -35.55 0.85 -27.08
CA SER A 288 -36.74 0.14 -27.57
C SER A 288 -38.05 0.95 -27.48
N PHE A 289 -37.95 2.24 -27.17
CA PHE A 289 -39.03 3.23 -27.23
C PHE A 289 -38.63 4.35 -28.18
#